data_AF-A0AAN7GHW7-F1
#
_entry.id   AF-A0AAN7GHW7-F1
#
_cell.length_a   1.000
_cell.length_b   1.000
_cell.length_c   1.000
_cell.angle_alpha   90.00
_cell.angle_beta   90.00
_cell.angle_gamma   90.00
#
_symmetry.space_group_name_H-M   'P 1'
#
loop_
_entity.id
_entity.type
_entity.pdbx_description
1 polymer ?
#
loop_
_entity_poly.entity_id
_entity_poly.type
_entity_poly.pdbx_seq_one_letter_code
_entity_poly.pdbx_strand_id
1 'polypeptide(L)'
;MGTACLKFEDCTFDWLYWPQARQPYSSETIEYIRALDAEEDIALLKFHGWDLPIKCARTLRISTMLLKKGVERGLTPFEIGNMMCREVLNKKSFIEEVVEDAEDSVLAGSSESAFLEAVSQMIDCCLDEIQIVARVH
;
A
#
# COMPACT_ATOMS: atom_id res chain seq x y z
N MET A 1 7.41 23.72 -4.23
CA MET A 1 7.90 22.42 -4.74
C MET A 1 6.89 21.38 -4.33
N GLY A 2 6.13 20.83 -5.27
CA GLY A 2 5.00 19.95 -4.96
C GLY A 2 5.46 18.57 -4.47
N THR A 3 5.41 18.38 -3.15
CA THR A 3 5.58 17.14 -2.38
C THR A 3 4.34 16.25 -2.47
N ALA A 4 3.83 16.01 -3.68
CA ALA A 4 2.77 15.03 -3.85
C ALA A 4 3.40 13.72 -4.35
N CYS A 5 3.30 12.68 -3.53
CA CYS A 5 3.20 11.29 -3.96
C CYS A 5 2.23 11.18 -5.17
N LEU A 6 2.27 10.10 -5.96
CA LEU A 6 1.19 9.84 -6.91
C LEU A 6 -0.13 9.99 -6.15
N LYS A 7 -0.97 10.94 -6.58
CA LYS A 7 -2.27 11.12 -5.96
C LYS A 7 -3.07 9.87 -6.26
N PHE A 8 -3.47 9.12 -5.24
CA PHE A 8 -4.36 7.97 -5.42
C PHE A 8 -5.77 8.42 -5.86
N GLU A 9 -5.99 9.73 -6.01
CA GLU A 9 -7.13 10.39 -6.68
C GLU A 9 -7.66 9.64 -7.90
N ASP A 10 -6.77 9.04 -8.71
CA ASP A 10 -7.14 8.43 -9.99
C ASP A 10 -7.22 6.88 -9.96
N CYS A 11 -6.95 6.23 -8.83
CA CYS A 11 -7.01 4.78 -8.73
C CYS A 11 -8.44 4.31 -8.43
N THR A 12 -9.19 3.93 -9.46
CA THR A 12 -10.43 3.17 -9.33
C THR A 12 -10.21 1.74 -9.83
N PHE A 13 -10.32 0.77 -8.92
CA PHE A 13 -10.22 -0.64 -9.27
C PHE A 13 -11.63 -1.20 -9.52
N ASP A 14 -12.03 -1.34 -10.79
CA ASP A 14 -13.36 -1.85 -11.16
C ASP A 14 -13.66 -3.24 -10.56
N TRP A 15 -12.62 -4.06 -10.37
CA TRP A 15 -12.75 -5.38 -9.78
C TRP A 15 -13.16 -5.36 -8.29
N LEU A 16 -13.07 -4.21 -7.60
CA LEU A 16 -13.60 -4.07 -6.23
C LEU A 16 -15.11 -4.29 -6.14
N TYR A 17 -15.83 -4.02 -7.24
CA TYR A 17 -17.27 -4.25 -7.32
C TYR A 17 -17.62 -5.71 -7.61
N TRP A 18 -16.64 -6.55 -7.95
CA TRP A 18 -16.88 -7.96 -8.23
C TRP A 18 -17.03 -8.75 -6.92
N PRO A 19 -17.98 -9.71 -6.83
CA PRO A 19 -18.11 -10.58 -5.66
C PRO A 19 -16.82 -11.32 -5.30
N GLN A 20 -16.00 -11.63 -6.30
CA GLN A 20 -14.72 -12.33 -6.18
C GLN A 20 -13.70 -11.56 -5.32
N ALA A 21 -13.73 -10.23 -5.33
CA ALA A 21 -12.81 -9.43 -4.53
C ALA A 21 -13.05 -9.60 -3.01
N ARG A 22 -14.23 -10.07 -2.61
CA ARG A 22 -14.56 -10.35 -1.19
C ARG A 22 -14.22 -11.77 -0.76
N GLN A 23 -13.66 -12.57 -1.66
CA GLN A 23 -13.20 -13.92 -1.31
C GLN A 23 -11.77 -13.84 -0.77
N PRO A 24 -11.43 -14.67 0.23
CA PRO A 24 -10.05 -14.76 0.70
C PRO A 24 -9.14 -15.27 -0.42
N TYR A 25 -7.86 -14.88 -0.36
CA TYR A 25 -6.85 -15.42 -1.25
C TYR A 25 -6.66 -16.92 -1.04
N SER A 26 -6.30 -17.62 -2.12
CA SER A 26 -5.86 -19.01 -2.02
C SER A 26 -4.50 -19.11 -1.34
N SER A 27 -4.17 -20.25 -0.75
CA SER A 27 -2.85 -20.48 -0.13
C SER A 27 -1.69 -20.29 -1.11
N GLU A 28 -1.87 -20.69 -2.38
CA GLU A 28 -0.90 -20.46 -3.45
C GLU A 28 -0.69 -18.96 -3.70
N THR A 29 -1.77 -18.19 -3.78
CA THR A 29 -1.70 -16.73 -3.96
C THR A 29 -1.06 -16.03 -2.77
N ILE A 30 -1.34 -16.49 -1.54
CA ILE A 30 -0.70 -15.98 -0.33
C ILE A 30 0.81 -16.19 -0.37
N GLU A 31 1.27 -17.38 -0.80
CA GLU A 31 2.70 -17.66 -0.93
C GLU A 31 3.36 -16.78 -1.99
N TYR A 32 2.69 -16.61 -3.14
CA TYR A 32 3.15 -15.71 -4.20
C TYR A 32 3.30 -14.28 -3.68
N ILE A 33 2.28 -13.75 -2.98
CA ILE A 33 2.31 -12.39 -2.43
C ILE A 33 3.44 -12.25 -1.40
N ARG A 34 3.67 -13.26 -0.55
CA ARG A 34 4.76 -13.24 0.43
C ARG A 34 6.14 -13.12 -0.24
N ALA A 35 6.30 -13.76 -1.40
CA ALA A 35 7.54 -13.76 -2.17
C ALA A 35 7.79 -12.47 -2.96
N LEU A 36 6.82 -11.57 -3.12
CA LEU A 36 7.02 -10.30 -3.83
C LEU A 36 8.10 -9.43 -3.17
N ASP A 37 8.99 -8.85 -3.96
CA ASP A 37 10.02 -7.91 -3.51
C ASP A 37 10.09 -6.70 -4.45
N ALA A 38 9.69 -5.54 -3.92
CA ALA A 38 9.65 -4.31 -4.69
C ALA A 38 11.05 -3.83 -5.15
N GLU A 39 12.12 -4.13 -4.43
CA GLU A 39 13.48 -3.75 -4.86
C GLU A 39 13.98 -4.64 -6.00
N GLU A 40 13.66 -5.94 -5.96
CA GLU A 40 13.97 -6.85 -7.07
C GLU A 40 13.22 -6.43 -8.34
N ASP A 41 11.94 -6.07 -8.20
CA ASP A 41 11.13 -5.57 -9.32
C ASP A 41 11.70 -4.26 -9.90
N ILE A 42 12.06 -3.29 -9.04
CA ILE A 42 12.67 -2.02 -9.48
C ILE A 42 14.01 -2.27 -10.18
N ALA A 43 14.85 -3.16 -9.63
CA ALA A 43 16.13 -3.51 -10.22
C ALA A 43 15.96 -4.19 -11.59
N LEU A 44 14.96 -5.05 -11.73
CA LEU A 44 14.61 -5.72 -12.99
C LEU A 44 14.16 -4.70 -14.05
N LEU A 45 13.28 -3.75 -13.68
CA LEU A 45 12.85 -2.68 -14.59
C LEU A 45 14.05 -1.85 -15.08
N LYS A 46 14.95 -1.49 -14.16
CA LYS A 46 16.17 -0.76 -14.49
C LYS A 46 17.10 -1.55 -15.39
N PHE A 47 17.25 -2.85 -15.15
CA PHE A 47 18.04 -3.76 -15.99
C PHE A 47 17.52 -3.79 -17.44
N HIS A 48 16.20 -3.74 -17.62
CA HIS A 48 15.55 -3.66 -18.93
C HIS A 48 15.53 -2.25 -19.53
N GLY A 49 16.24 -1.28 -18.93
CA GLY A 49 16.41 0.06 -19.47
C GLY A 49 15.35 1.06 -19.03
N TRP A 50 14.46 0.70 -18.09
CA TRP A 50 13.50 1.63 -17.53
C TRP A 50 13.92 2.06 -16.13
N ASP A 51 14.49 3.27 -16.02
CA ASP A 51 14.79 3.88 -14.73
C ASP A 51 13.50 4.49 -14.15
N LEU A 52 12.98 3.87 -13.11
CA LEU A 52 11.67 4.19 -12.55
C LEU A 52 11.75 5.53 -11.79
N PRO A 53 10.89 6.52 -12.08
CA PRO A 53 10.87 7.76 -11.31
C PRO A 53 10.70 7.50 -9.82
N ILE A 54 11.40 8.25 -8.97
CA ILE A 54 11.43 8.05 -7.50
C ILE A 54 10.02 7.91 -6.91
N LYS A 55 9.08 8.73 -7.38
CA LYS A 55 7.68 8.69 -6.93
C LYS A 55 6.98 7.39 -7.28
N CYS A 56 7.20 6.87 -8.49
CA CYS A 56 6.64 5.59 -8.93
C CYS A 56 7.25 4.42 -8.15
N ALA A 57 8.57 4.46 -7.91
CA ALA A 57 9.25 3.48 -7.08
C ALA A 57 8.72 3.47 -5.64
N ARG A 58 8.48 4.65 -5.06
CA ARG A 58 7.85 4.78 -3.74
C ARG A 58 6.44 4.18 -3.72
N THR A 59 5.59 4.49 -4.71
CA THR A 59 4.26 3.91 -4.82
C THR A 59 4.30 2.38 -4.91
N LEU A 60 5.22 1.82 -5.70
CA LEU A 60 5.40 0.37 -5.81
C LEU A 60 5.79 -0.27 -4.46
N ARG A 61 6.73 0.34 -3.73
CA ARG A 61 7.13 -0.12 -2.39
C ARG A 61 5.96 -0.12 -1.41
N ILE A 62 5.24 0.99 -1.33
CA ILE A 62 4.14 1.16 -0.38
C ILE A 62 2.97 0.22 -0.72
N SER A 63 2.59 0.12 -1.99
CA SER A 63 1.52 -0.79 -2.42
C SER A 63 1.87 -2.26 -2.19
N THR A 64 3.12 -2.67 -2.49
CA THR A 64 3.61 -4.02 -2.19
C THR A 64 3.58 -4.30 -0.69
N MET A 65 4.02 -3.34 0.13
CA MET A 65 4.01 -3.44 1.58
C MET A 65 2.59 -3.59 2.14
N LEU A 66 1.65 -2.75 1.70
CA LEU A 66 0.24 -2.83 2.10
C LEU A 66 -0.37 -4.19 1.73
N LEU A 67 -0.13 -4.64 0.50
CA LEU A 67 -0.62 -5.94 0.03
C LEU A 67 -0.10 -7.09 0.90
N LYS A 68 1.21 -7.13 1.15
CA LYS A 68 1.84 -8.19 1.97
C LYS A 68 1.30 -8.18 3.40
N LYS A 69 1.27 -7.01 4.05
CA LYS A 69 0.79 -6.85 5.44
C LYS A 69 -0.71 -7.14 5.60
N GLY A 70 -1.52 -6.77 4.61
CA GLY A 70 -2.95 -7.05 4.61
C GLY A 70 -3.24 -8.54 4.45
N VAL A 71 -2.55 -9.20 3.51
CA VAL A 71 -2.69 -10.64 3.27
C VAL A 71 -2.24 -11.47 4.47
N GLU A 72 -1.15 -11.08 5.13
CA GLU A 72 -0.70 -11.72 6.37
C GLU A 72 -1.76 -11.68 7.48
N ARG A 73 -2.60 -10.63 7.50
CA ARG A 73 -3.71 -10.46 8.44
C ARG A 73 -5.03 -11.09 7.96
N GLY A 74 -5.02 -11.76 6.82
CA GLY A 74 -6.18 -12.45 6.26
C GLY A 74 -7.18 -11.53 5.55
N LEU A 75 -6.77 -10.31 5.19
CA LEU A 75 -7.63 -9.39 4.46
C LEU A 75 -7.86 -9.86 3.01
N THR A 76 -9.06 -9.59 2.53
CA THR A 76 -9.52 -9.85 1.17
C THR A 76 -8.95 -8.82 0.18
N PRO A 77 -8.93 -9.12 -1.14
CA PRO A 77 -8.63 -8.13 -2.17
C PRO A 77 -9.46 -6.86 -2.05
N PHE A 78 -10.74 -7.00 -1.68
CA PHE A 78 -11.67 -5.89 -1.51
C PHE A 78 -11.22 -4.96 -0.39
N GLU A 79 -10.91 -5.51 0.78
CA GLU A 79 -10.48 -4.70 1.94
C GLU A 79 -9.18 -3.96 1.64
N ILE A 80 -8.19 -4.66 1.07
CA ILE A 80 -6.89 -4.07 0.73
C ILE A 80 -7.03 -3.00 -0.38
N GLY A 81 -7.76 -3.30 -1.46
CA GLY A 81 -7.92 -2.34 -2.55
C GLY A 81 -8.76 -1.13 -2.14
N ASN A 82 -9.74 -1.30 -1.24
CA ASN A 82 -10.52 -0.19 -0.71
C ASN A 82 -9.67 0.76 0.15
N MET A 83 -8.59 0.29 0.78
CA MET A 83 -7.62 1.15 1.49
C MET A 83 -6.80 2.03 0.54
N MET A 84 -6.66 1.64 -0.73
CA MET A 84 -5.94 2.40 -1.75
C MET A 84 -6.83 3.41 -2.48
N CYS A 85 -8.16 3.21 -2.46
CA CYS A 85 -9.11 4.04 -3.17
C CYS A 85 -9.71 5.12 -2.26
N ARG A 86 -10.05 6.29 -2.83
CA ARG A 86 -10.85 7.30 -2.14
C ARG A 86 -12.32 6.88 -2.14
N GLU A 87 -12.97 6.96 -0.99
CA GLU A 87 -14.43 6.75 -0.88
C GLU A 87 -15.22 7.85 -1.61
N VAL A 88 -14.73 9.10 -1.51
CA VAL A 88 -15.27 10.28 -2.20
C VAL A 88 -14.11 11.16 -2.64
N LEU A 89 -14.24 11.87 -3.77
CA LEU A 89 -13.14 12.64 -4.38
C LEU A 89 -12.44 13.62 -3.41
N ASN A 90 -13.19 14.16 -2.44
CA ASN A 90 -12.70 15.15 -1.48
C ASN A 90 -12.18 14.56 -0.15
N LYS A 91 -12.17 13.24 0.00
CA LYS A 91 -11.62 12.54 1.17
C LYS A 91 -10.43 11.71 0.73
N LYS A 92 -9.29 11.86 1.41
CA LYS A 92 -8.10 11.07 1.14
C LYS A 92 -8.39 9.58 1.36
N SER A 93 -7.72 8.74 0.60
CA SER A 93 -7.68 7.30 0.86
C SER A 93 -6.85 7.05 2.11
N PHE A 94 -7.05 5.89 2.73
CA PHE A 94 -6.25 5.49 3.89
C PHE A 94 -4.74 5.59 3.60
N ILE A 95 -4.30 5.09 2.44
CA ILE A 95 -2.88 5.09 2.12
C ILE A 95 -2.33 6.51 1.88
N GLU A 96 -3.16 7.46 1.43
CA GLU A 96 -2.77 8.86 1.30
C GLU A 96 -2.60 9.54 2.66
N GLU A 97 -3.49 9.25 3.61
CA GLU A 97 -3.38 9.74 4.99
C GLU A 97 -2.11 9.20 5.64
N VAL A 98 -1.84 7.90 5.53
CA VAL A 98 -0.60 7.28 6.04
C VAL A 98 0.64 7.91 5.43
N VAL A 99 0.65 8.16 4.12
CA VAL A 99 1.82 8.76 3.45
C VAL A 99 2.05 10.19 3.93
N GLU A 100 1.01 10.99 4.05
CA GLU A 100 1.11 12.37 4.52
C GLU A 100 1.57 12.42 5.99
N ASP A 101 0.96 11.63 6.86
CA ASP A 101 1.33 11.58 8.27
C ASP A 101 2.78 11.08 8.45
N ALA A 102 3.23 10.14 7.61
CA ALA A 102 4.63 9.71 7.59
C ALA A 102 5.57 10.82 7.10
N GLU A 103 5.17 11.61 6.09
CA GLU A 103 5.94 12.78 5.63
C GLU A 103 6.05 13.84 6.73
N ASP A 104 4.99 14.07 7.50
CA ASP A 104 4.96 15.03 8.62
C ASP A 104 5.74 14.51 9.85
N SER A 105 5.83 13.20 10.02
CA SER A 105 6.52 12.56 11.15
C SER A 105 8.04 12.50 10.97
N VAL A 106 8.55 12.53 9.73
CA VAL A 106 9.99 12.49 9.45
C VAL A 106 10.60 13.88 9.30
N LEU A 107 11.85 14.04 9.75
CA LEU A 107 12.55 15.32 9.62
C LEU A 107 12.89 15.62 8.15
N ALA A 108 12.90 16.90 7.77
CA ALA A 108 13.35 17.32 6.46
C ALA A 108 14.79 16.82 6.18
N GLY A 109 14.98 16.09 5.08
CA GLY A 109 16.26 15.48 4.71
C GLY A 109 16.49 14.07 5.26
N SER A 110 15.48 13.45 5.89
CA SER A 110 15.50 12.03 6.25
C SER A 110 15.69 11.13 5.02
N SER A 111 16.26 9.94 5.22
CA SER A 111 16.42 8.95 4.15
C SER A 111 15.09 8.36 3.71
N GLU A 112 15.03 7.87 2.47
CA GLU A 112 13.86 7.14 1.96
C GLU A 112 13.52 5.92 2.85
N SER A 113 14.54 5.23 3.38
CA SER A 113 14.34 4.11 4.29
C SER A 113 13.64 4.52 5.58
N ALA A 114 14.00 5.65 6.18
CA ALA A 114 13.36 6.14 7.40
C ALA A 114 11.88 6.50 7.15
N PHE A 115 11.59 7.09 5.99
CA PHE A 115 10.22 7.36 5.55
C PHE A 115 9.41 6.08 5.35
N LEU A 116 9.97 5.08 4.65
CA LEU A 116 9.28 3.80 4.42
C LEU A 116 9.06 3.00 5.71
N GLU A 117 9.98 3.09 6.67
CA GLU A 117 9.79 2.50 8.01
C GLU A 117 8.64 3.17 8.77
N ALA A 118 8.52 4.50 8.70
CA ALA A 118 7.38 5.21 9.28
C ALA A 118 6.06 4.75 8.65
N VAL A 119 5.98 4.71 7.32
CA VAL A 119 4.81 4.19 6.60
C VAL A 119 4.49 2.75 7.02
N SER A 120 5.49 1.88 7.11
CA SER A 120 5.34 0.47 7.51
C SER A 120 4.69 0.34 8.89
N GLN A 121 5.18 1.11 9.87
CA GLN A 121 4.65 1.11 11.23
C GLN A 121 3.21 1.62 11.29
N MET A 122 2.90 2.68 10.54
CA MET A 122 1.55 3.25 10.50
C MET A 122 0.55 2.30 9.83
N ILE A 123 0.96 1.60 8.77
CA ILE A 123 0.16 0.51 8.18
C ILE A 123 -0.07 -0.59 9.22
N ASP A 124 0.97 -1.06 9.92
CA ASP A 124 0.81 -2.10 10.95
C ASP A 124 -0.20 -1.70 12.04
N CYS A 125 -0.04 -0.50 12.61
CA CYS A 125 -0.95 0.03 13.63
C CYS A 125 -2.40 0.01 13.17
N CYS A 126 -2.69 0.50 11.96
CA CYS A 126 -4.05 0.54 11.45
C CYS A 126 -4.62 -0.86 11.17
N LEU A 127 -3.84 -1.73 10.52
CA LEU A 127 -4.32 -3.07 10.19
C LEU A 127 -4.58 -3.89 11.46
N ASP A 128 -3.81 -3.67 12.53
CA ASP A 128 -4.03 -4.30 13.83
C ASP A 128 -5.33 -3.81 14.50
N GLU A 129 -5.64 -2.51 14.39
CA GLU A 129 -6.93 -1.95 14.85
C GLU A 129 -8.13 -2.57 14.14
N ILE A 130 -8.05 -2.73 12.81
CA ILE A 130 -9.11 -3.38 12.01
C ILE A 130 -9.33 -4.83 12.49
N GLN A 131 -8.24 -5.55 12.76
CA GLN A 131 -8.33 -6.93 13.23
C GLN A 131 -8.93 -7.03 14.65
N ILE A 132 -8.67 -6.05 15.52
CA ILE A 132 -9.32 -5.97 16.84
C ILE A 132 -10.83 -5.79 16.67
N VAL A 133 -11.27 -4.84 15.83
CA VAL A 133 -12.70 -4.56 15.62
C VAL A 133 -13.43 -5.77 15.04
N ALA A 134 -12.81 -6.49 14.11
CA ALA A 134 -13.36 -7.68 13.48
C ALA A 134 -13.46 -8.91 14.41
N ARG A 135 -12.72 -8.93 15.54
CA ARG A 135 -12.77 -10.02 16.54
C ARG A 135 -13.76 -9.77 17.67
N VAL A 136 -14.23 -8.53 17.84
CA VAL A 136 -15.18 -8.12 18.90
C VAL A 136 -16.64 -8.24 18.44
N HIS A 137 -16.88 -8.41 17.14
CA HIS A 137 -18.20 -8.64 16.54
C HIS A 137 -18.29 -10.06 15.96
#